data_AF-A0A973MW57-F1
#
_entry.id   AF-A0A973MW57-F1
#
_cell.length_a   1.000
_cell.length_b   1.000
_cell.length_c   1.000
_cell.angle_alpha   90.00
_cell.angle_beta   90.00
_cell.angle_gamma   90.00
#
_symmetry.space_group_name_H-M   'P 1'
#
loop_
_entity.id
_entity.type
_entity.pdbx_description
1 polymer ?
#
loop_
_entity_poly.entity_id
_entity_poly.type
_entity_poly.pdbx_seq_one_letter_code
_entity_poly.pdbx_strand_id
1 'polypeptide(L)'
;MSRYRLKTIAFAAMHAVMGTLLSTAASAQDYPTKPITLIVPWPAGGSTDISMRAIADSASKVLGQPIVIDNKAGGGGTVGPATMAAAAKPDGYTISQIPITVFRLPLMQDVSWDPAKDFTYIIHLTGYTFGVTTNAESQFKSWKDVVEFA
;
A
#
# COMPACT_ATOMS: atom_id res chain seq x y z
N MET A 1 -1.89 65.67 -3.41
CA MET A 1 -1.99 64.20 -3.20
C MET A 1 -1.36 63.43 -4.39
N SER A 2 -0.05 63.55 -4.66
CA SER A 2 0.45 63.28 -6.03
C SER A 2 1.79 62.53 -6.22
N ARG A 3 2.63 62.23 -5.22
CA ARG A 3 3.99 61.70 -5.53
C ARG A 3 4.47 60.46 -4.75
N TYR A 4 3.75 60.04 -3.71
CA TYR A 4 4.17 58.91 -2.86
C TYR A 4 3.66 57.53 -3.32
N ARG A 5 2.51 57.47 -4.03
CA ARG A 5 1.92 56.19 -4.46
C ARG A 5 2.62 55.53 -5.66
N LEU A 6 3.34 56.29 -6.49
CA LEU A 6 4.04 55.73 -7.66
C LEU A 6 5.33 54.98 -7.28
N LYS A 7 6.04 55.40 -6.21
CA LYS A 7 7.29 54.75 -5.79
C LYS A 7 7.06 53.37 -5.14
N THR A 8 5.92 53.17 -4.49
CA THR A 8 5.54 51.90 -3.87
C THR A 8 5.23 50.81 -4.90
N ILE A 9 4.68 51.19 -6.06
CA ILE A 9 4.34 50.24 -7.14
C ILE A 9 5.62 49.76 -7.86
N ALA A 10 6.63 50.63 -8.01
CA ALA A 10 7.90 50.27 -8.64
C ALA A 10 8.73 49.27 -7.80
N PHE A 11 8.69 49.36 -6.47
CA PHE A 11 9.38 48.42 -5.58
C PHE A 11 8.71 47.03 -5.52
N ALA A 12 7.39 46.98 -5.69
CA ALA A 12 6.63 45.72 -5.74
C ALA A 12 6.88 44.94 -7.05
N ALA A 13 7.09 45.63 -8.17
CA ALA A 13 7.38 44.99 -9.45
C ALA A 13 8.78 44.33 -9.49
N MET A 14 9.77 44.90 -8.81
CA MET A 14 11.14 44.35 -8.75
C MET A 14 11.24 43.05 -7.92
N HIS A 15 10.39 42.90 -6.90
CA HIS A 15 10.33 41.67 -6.09
C HIS A 15 9.59 40.53 -6.80
N ALA A 16 8.63 40.84 -7.67
CA ALA A 16 7.90 39.83 -8.45
C ALA A 16 8.78 39.17 -9.54
N VAL A 17 9.77 39.90 -10.08
CA VAL A 17 10.68 39.38 -11.10
C VAL A 17 11.82 38.53 -10.50
N MET A 18 12.23 38.80 -9.26
CA MET A 18 13.27 38.00 -8.58
C MET A 18 12.75 36.64 -8.08
N GLY A 19 11.46 36.52 -7.79
CA GLY A 19 10.84 35.28 -7.29
C GLY A 19 10.66 34.19 -8.35
N THR A 20 10.70 34.52 -9.64
CA THR A 20 10.52 33.57 -10.76
C THR A 20 11.83 32.93 -11.23
N LEU A 21 13.00 33.44 -10.81
CA LEU A 21 14.32 32.88 -11.16
C LEU A 21 14.83 31.84 -10.15
N LEU A 22 14.14 31.67 -9.02
CA LEU A 22 14.47 30.68 -7.99
C LEU A 22 13.60 29.42 -8.07
N SER A 23 12.90 29.20 -9.19
CA SER A 23 12.39 27.88 -9.56
C SER A 23 13.57 26.99 -9.94
N THR A 24 14.40 26.65 -8.95
CA THR A 24 15.32 25.53 -9.06
C THR A 24 14.49 24.35 -9.52
N ALA A 25 14.90 23.75 -10.63
CA ALA A 25 14.33 22.50 -11.08
C ALA A 25 14.35 21.54 -9.89
N ALA A 26 13.17 21.27 -9.32
CA ALA A 26 13.01 20.16 -8.41
C ALA A 26 13.37 18.93 -9.26
N SER A 27 14.62 18.48 -9.17
CA SER A 27 14.99 17.18 -9.68
C SER A 27 14.11 16.22 -8.90
N ALA A 28 13.13 15.62 -9.57
CA ALA A 28 12.44 14.48 -9.02
C ALA A 28 13.55 13.54 -8.56
N GLN A 29 13.64 13.31 -7.25
CA GLN A 29 14.62 12.34 -6.75
C GLN A 29 14.30 11.01 -7.43
N ASP A 30 15.33 10.37 -7.99
CA ASP A 30 15.18 9.04 -8.58
C ASP A 30 14.57 8.11 -7.54
N TYR A 31 13.33 7.69 -7.72
CA TYR A 31 12.68 6.72 -6.84
C TYR A 31 12.77 5.33 -7.49
N PRO A 32 13.09 4.26 -6.74
CA PRO A 32 13.52 4.24 -5.33
C PRO A 32 15.04 4.43 -5.14
N THR A 33 15.46 5.13 -4.07
CA THR A 33 16.89 5.27 -3.67
C THR A 33 17.35 4.34 -2.55
N LYS A 34 16.42 3.61 -1.95
CA LYS A 34 16.67 2.69 -0.83
C LYS A 34 15.67 1.53 -0.89
N PRO A 35 15.88 0.45 -0.09
CA PRO A 35 14.95 -0.68 -0.06
C PRO A 35 13.51 -0.27 0.27
N ILE A 36 12.55 -0.98 -0.34
CA ILE A 36 11.12 -0.86 -0.07
C ILE A 36 10.72 -2.01 0.86
N THR A 37 9.94 -1.72 1.90
CA THR A 37 9.32 -2.75 2.74
C THR A 37 7.96 -3.12 2.16
N LEU A 38 7.75 -4.40 1.86
CA LEU A 38 6.46 -4.98 1.48
C LEU A 38 5.88 -5.77 2.66
N ILE A 39 4.84 -5.21 3.27
CA ILE A 39 4.08 -5.88 4.33
C ILE A 39 3.22 -6.98 3.70
N VAL A 40 3.39 -8.20 4.18
CA VAL A 40 2.54 -9.35 3.84
C VAL A 40 1.73 -9.71 5.07
N PRO A 41 0.39 -9.52 5.07
CA PRO A 41 -0.41 -9.68 6.29
C PRO A 41 -0.80 -11.13 6.58
N TRP A 42 0.12 -12.05 6.32
CA TRP A 42 -0.04 -13.50 6.49
C TRP A 42 1.24 -14.11 7.04
N PRO A 43 1.14 -15.28 7.71
CA PRO A 43 2.32 -16.02 8.16
C PRO A 43 3.29 -16.32 7.02
N ALA A 44 4.58 -16.32 7.33
CA ALA A 44 5.62 -16.72 6.40
C ALA A 44 5.42 -18.18 5.93
N GLY A 45 5.76 -18.45 4.67
CA GLY A 45 5.61 -19.78 4.06
C GLY A 45 4.19 -20.12 3.57
N GLY A 46 3.20 -19.26 3.82
CA GLY A 46 1.86 -19.41 3.23
C GLY A 46 1.83 -19.10 1.73
N SER A 47 0.73 -19.46 1.07
CA SER A 47 0.54 -19.23 -0.38
C SER A 47 0.73 -17.76 -0.79
N THR A 48 0.21 -16.82 0.01
CA THR A 48 0.40 -15.38 -0.22
C THR A 48 1.87 -14.98 -0.09
N ASP A 49 2.56 -15.45 0.95
CA ASP A 49 3.97 -15.11 1.20
C ASP A 49 4.87 -15.58 0.06
N ILE A 50 4.69 -16.83 -0.38
CA ILE A 50 5.44 -17.41 -1.51
C ILE A 50 5.21 -16.58 -2.78
N SER A 51 3.96 -16.23 -3.07
CA SER A 51 3.61 -15.43 -4.25
C SER A 51 4.21 -14.02 -4.18
N MET A 52 4.15 -13.36 -3.01
CA MET A 52 4.71 -12.02 -2.83
C MET A 52 6.23 -12.01 -2.89
N ARG A 53 6.92 -13.06 -2.43
CA ARG A 53 8.38 -13.20 -2.57
C ARG A 53 8.80 -13.26 -4.05
N ALA A 54 8.08 -14.02 -4.87
CA ALA A 54 8.37 -14.10 -6.31
C ALA A 54 8.16 -12.75 -7.02
N ILE A 55 7.12 -12.02 -6.63
CA ILE A 55 6.83 -10.67 -7.15
C ILE A 55 7.89 -9.67 -6.68
N ALA A 56 8.27 -9.70 -5.41
CA ALA A 56 9.30 -8.85 -4.83
C ALA A 56 10.65 -9.03 -5.54
N ASP A 57 11.10 -10.27 -5.76
CA ASP A 57 12.33 -10.58 -6.49
C ASP A 57 12.30 -10.04 -7.93
N SER A 58 11.19 -10.22 -8.63
CA SER A 58 11.02 -9.74 -10.01
C SER A 58 11.02 -8.20 -10.08
N ALA A 59 10.28 -7.56 -9.19
CA ALA A 59 10.18 -6.10 -9.14
C ALA A 59 11.50 -5.45 -8.69
N SER A 60 12.24 -6.06 -7.77
CA SER A 60 13.57 -5.57 -7.36
C SER A 60 14.55 -5.47 -8.52
N LYS A 61 14.52 -6.42 -9.47
CA LYS A 61 15.37 -6.39 -10.67
C LYS A 61 15.06 -5.21 -11.58
N VAL A 62 13.78 -4.81 -11.65
CA VAL A 62 13.32 -3.68 -12.48
C VAL A 62 13.58 -2.35 -11.77
N LEU A 63 13.35 -2.29 -10.47
CA LEU A 63 13.47 -1.05 -9.67
C LEU A 63 14.90 -0.74 -9.24
N GLY A 64 15.83 -1.69 -9.33
CA GLY A 64 17.21 -1.52 -8.88
C GLY A 64 17.38 -1.42 -7.36
N GLN A 65 16.31 -1.62 -6.59
CA GLN A 65 16.34 -1.64 -5.12
C GLN A 65 15.66 -2.90 -4.57
N PRO A 66 16.15 -3.44 -3.43
CA PRO A 66 15.52 -4.58 -2.77
C PRO A 66 14.10 -4.25 -2.30
N ILE A 67 13.19 -5.23 -2.43
CA ILE A 67 11.88 -5.23 -1.78
C ILE A 67 11.96 -6.27 -0.65
N VAL A 68 11.93 -5.79 0.59
CA VAL A 68 12.06 -6.61 1.80
C VAL A 68 10.68 -7.00 2.29
N ILE A 69 10.43 -8.30 2.43
CA ILE A 69 9.17 -8.82 2.96
C ILE A 69 9.12 -8.72 4.48
N ASP A 70 8.04 -8.14 5.01
CA ASP A 70 7.73 -8.07 6.43
C ASP A 70 6.37 -8.75 6.70
N ASN A 71 6.39 -9.93 7.33
CA ASN A 71 5.19 -10.71 7.60
C ASN A 71 4.47 -10.21 8.87
N LYS A 72 3.30 -9.56 8.72
CA LYS A 72 2.47 -9.04 9.83
C LYS A 72 1.07 -9.64 9.85
N ALA A 73 0.97 -10.89 10.32
CA ALA A 73 -0.30 -11.61 10.40
C ALA A 73 -1.25 -11.05 11.49
N GLY A 74 -2.54 -11.33 11.34
CA GLY A 74 -3.58 -10.99 12.33
C GLY A 74 -4.83 -10.34 11.72
N GLY A 75 -5.95 -10.40 12.42
CA GLY A 75 -7.20 -9.72 12.02
C GLY A 75 -7.77 -10.14 10.66
N GLY A 76 -7.54 -11.39 10.24
CA GLY A 76 -7.93 -11.84 8.89
C GLY A 76 -7.18 -11.11 7.76
N GLY A 77 -6.00 -10.60 8.06
CA GLY A 77 -5.11 -9.90 7.12
C GLY A 77 -5.22 -8.37 7.16
N THR A 78 -5.95 -7.79 8.11
CA THR A 78 -6.12 -6.33 8.20
C THR A 78 -5.07 -5.63 9.04
N VAL A 79 -4.48 -6.31 10.03
CA VAL A 79 -3.55 -5.70 11.01
C VAL A 79 -2.35 -5.04 10.33
N GLY A 80 -1.72 -5.72 9.37
CA GLY A 80 -0.59 -5.17 8.60
C GLY A 80 -0.93 -3.88 7.85
N PRO A 81 -1.88 -3.91 6.90
CA PRO A 81 -2.37 -2.73 6.20
C PRO A 81 -2.83 -1.59 7.11
N ALA A 82 -3.62 -1.88 8.15
CA ALA A 82 -4.13 -0.86 9.07
C ALA A 82 -2.98 -0.18 9.85
N THR A 83 -2.00 -0.96 10.31
CA THR A 83 -0.81 -0.41 11.00
C THR A 83 0.04 0.43 10.05
N MET A 84 0.16 0.01 8.78
CA MET A 84 0.83 0.79 7.75
C MET A 84 0.12 2.13 7.52
N ALA A 85 -1.19 2.11 7.30
CA ALA A 85 -1.98 3.33 7.08
C ALA A 85 -1.87 4.31 8.25
N ALA A 86 -1.82 3.80 9.49
CA ALA A 86 -1.74 4.64 10.68
C ALA A 86 -0.36 5.26 10.95
N ALA A 87 0.74 4.62 10.52
CA ALA A 87 2.08 4.96 10.98
C ALA A 87 3.14 5.16 9.88
N ALA A 88 2.94 4.62 8.68
CA ALA A 88 3.92 4.72 7.61
C ALA A 88 3.89 6.11 6.96
N LYS A 89 5.05 6.57 6.50
CA LYS A 89 5.12 7.76 5.65
C LYS A 89 4.56 7.42 4.26
N PRO A 90 3.77 8.31 3.63
CA PRO A 90 3.27 8.11 2.28
C PRO A 90 4.35 8.42 1.23
N ASP A 91 5.54 7.84 1.37
CA ASP A 91 6.73 8.09 0.53
C ASP A 91 7.08 6.91 -0.39
N GLY A 92 6.21 5.88 -0.44
CA GLY A 92 6.37 4.71 -1.29
C GLY A 92 7.37 3.67 -0.78
N TYR A 93 8.04 3.87 0.36
CA TYR A 93 9.01 2.90 0.89
C TYR A 93 8.40 1.87 1.84
N THR A 94 7.12 2.02 2.19
CA THR A 94 6.33 0.97 2.84
C THR A 94 5.06 0.77 2.05
N ILE A 95 4.90 -0.44 1.53
CA ILE A 95 3.71 -0.88 0.79
C ILE A 95 3.18 -2.17 1.43
N SER A 96 1.95 -2.56 1.10
CA SER A 96 1.32 -3.74 1.69
C SER A 96 0.51 -4.52 0.66
N GLN A 97 0.51 -5.84 0.81
CA GLN A 97 -0.48 -6.70 0.16
C GLN A 97 -1.84 -6.44 0.83
N ILE A 98 -2.86 -6.08 0.04
CA ILE A 98 -4.20 -5.76 0.56
C ILE A 98 -5.16 -6.94 0.32
N PRO A 99 -5.58 -7.68 1.36
CA PRO A 99 -6.62 -8.69 1.23
C PRO A 99 -8.03 -8.06 1.22
N ILE A 100 -9.00 -8.79 0.66
CA ILE A 100 -10.40 -8.34 0.59
C ILE A 100 -11.01 -8.03 1.97
N THR A 101 -10.49 -8.63 3.04
CA THR A 101 -10.93 -8.37 4.41
C THR A 101 -10.80 -6.90 4.80
N VAL A 102 -9.84 -6.15 4.24
CA VAL A 102 -9.67 -4.70 4.48
C VAL A 102 -10.91 -3.90 4.05
N PHE A 103 -11.62 -4.38 3.02
CA PHE A 103 -12.88 -3.80 2.56
C PHE A 103 -14.11 -4.36 3.26
N ARG A 104 -14.08 -5.65 3.64
CA ARG A 104 -15.23 -6.33 4.25
C ARG A 104 -15.42 -5.97 5.72
N LEU A 105 -14.34 -5.87 6.49
CA LEU A 105 -14.42 -5.65 7.93
C LEU A 105 -15.14 -4.33 8.31
N PRO A 106 -14.89 -3.19 7.64
CA PRO A 106 -15.63 -1.94 7.87
C PRO A 106 -17.16 -2.05 7.67
N LEU A 107 -17.64 -3.07 6.95
CA LEU A 107 -19.07 -3.30 6.72
C LEU A 107 -19.72 -4.13 7.83
N MET A 108 -18.92 -4.71 8.73
CA MET A 108 -19.36 -5.64 9.76
C MET A 108 -19.11 -5.12 11.17
N GLN A 109 -18.13 -4.23 11.35
CA GLN A 109 -17.76 -3.63 12.63
C GLN A 109 -17.02 -2.32 12.44
N ASP A 110 -16.92 -1.55 13.53
CA ASP A 110 -16.12 -0.33 13.55
C ASP A 110 -14.63 -0.66 13.42
N VAL A 111 -13.94 0.10 12.57
CA VAL A 111 -12.50 -0.03 12.33
C VAL A 111 -11.86 1.36 12.26
N SER A 112 -10.53 1.42 12.38
CA SER A 112 -9.78 2.68 12.39
C SER A 112 -9.27 3.14 11.02
N TRP A 113 -9.74 2.54 9.91
CA TRP A 113 -9.30 2.88 8.56
C TRP A 113 -10.50 3.02 7.60
N ASP A 114 -10.35 3.87 6.59
CA ASP A 114 -11.23 3.98 5.44
C ASP A 114 -10.52 3.35 4.22
N PRO A 115 -11.01 2.20 3.69
CA PRO A 115 -10.34 1.52 2.59
C PRO A 115 -10.30 2.37 1.30
N ALA A 116 -11.20 3.35 1.12
CA ALA A 116 -11.21 4.18 -0.08
C ALA A 116 -10.26 5.38 0.00
N LYS A 117 -9.86 5.81 1.22
CA LYS A 117 -9.11 7.05 1.43
C LYS A 117 -7.70 6.84 1.97
N ASP A 118 -7.51 5.83 2.81
CA ASP A 118 -6.25 5.66 3.55
C ASP A 118 -5.21 4.83 2.77
N PHE A 119 -5.58 4.32 1.60
CA PHE A 119 -4.70 3.51 0.75
C PHE A 119 -4.65 4.03 -0.68
N THR A 120 -3.45 4.01 -1.26
CA THR A 120 -3.25 4.16 -2.71
C THR A 120 -3.05 2.78 -3.33
N TYR A 121 -3.98 2.35 -4.17
CA TYR A 121 -3.92 1.03 -4.82
C TYR A 121 -3.01 1.07 -6.04
N ILE A 122 -2.02 0.16 -6.05
CA ILE A 122 -0.98 0.12 -7.09
C ILE A 122 -1.42 -0.77 -8.25
N ILE A 123 -1.61 -2.07 -7.97
CA ILE A 123 -1.94 -3.09 -8.98
C ILE A 123 -2.71 -4.25 -8.34
N HIS A 124 -3.57 -4.91 -9.12
CA HIS A 124 -4.17 -6.19 -8.74
C HIS A 124 -3.26 -7.32 -9.20
N LEU A 125 -2.75 -8.11 -8.24
CA LEU A 125 -1.71 -9.11 -8.53
C LEU A 125 -2.28 -10.49 -8.84
N THR A 126 -3.15 -11.02 -7.98
CA THR A 126 -3.58 -12.42 -8.04
C THR A 126 -5.04 -12.59 -7.64
N GLY A 127 -5.76 -13.40 -8.41
CA GLY A 127 -7.01 -14.01 -7.96
C GLY A 127 -6.71 -15.28 -7.16
N TYR A 128 -7.29 -15.41 -5.96
CA TYR A 128 -7.22 -16.64 -5.19
C TYR A 128 -8.40 -17.55 -5.56
N THR A 129 -8.11 -18.78 -5.98
CA THR A 129 -9.11 -19.86 -6.04
C THR A 129 -9.12 -20.56 -4.70
N PHE A 130 -10.21 -20.41 -3.96
CA PHE A 130 -10.39 -21.08 -2.67
C PHE A 130 -10.97 -22.49 -2.87
N GLY A 131 -10.53 -23.43 -2.03
CA GLY A 131 -11.05 -24.79 -1.99
C GLY A 131 -11.46 -25.17 -0.57
N VAL A 132 -12.36 -26.15 -0.45
CA VAL A 132 -12.71 -26.77 0.82
C VAL A 132 -11.91 -28.06 0.96
N THR A 133 -11.20 -28.22 2.07
CA THR A 133 -10.37 -29.40 2.34
C THR A 133 -10.72 -29.97 3.71
N THR A 134 -10.60 -31.29 3.84
CA THR A 134 -10.74 -32.01 5.11
C THR A 134 -9.45 -32.78 5.41
N ASN A 135 -9.32 -33.34 6.61
CA ASN A 135 -8.24 -34.28 6.91
C ASN A 135 -8.37 -35.51 5.98
N ALA A 136 -7.24 -36.10 5.58
CA ALA A 136 -7.19 -37.33 4.79
C ALA A 136 -8.05 -38.47 5.37
N GLU A 137 -8.15 -38.57 6.69
CA GLU A 137 -8.94 -39.60 7.40
C GLU A 137 -10.43 -39.23 7.58
N SER A 138 -10.87 -38.05 7.13
CA SER A 138 -12.25 -37.59 7.27
C SER A 138 -13.25 -38.50 6.57
N GLN A 139 -14.44 -38.67 7.17
CA GLN A 139 -15.58 -39.34 6.53
C GLN A 139 -16.12 -38.60 5.30
N PHE A 140 -15.82 -37.31 5.16
CA PHE A 140 -16.25 -36.50 4.02
C PHE A 140 -15.29 -36.67 2.85
N LYS A 141 -15.66 -37.56 1.91
CA LYS A 141 -14.91 -37.85 0.68
C LYS A 141 -15.48 -37.13 -0.54
N SER A 142 -16.73 -36.68 -0.44
CA SER A 142 -17.42 -35.93 -1.47
C SER A 142 -18.20 -34.76 -0.87
N TRP A 143 -18.61 -33.82 -1.73
CA TRP A 143 -19.50 -32.75 -1.32
C TRP A 143 -20.89 -33.26 -0.90
N LYS A 144 -21.32 -34.40 -1.46
CA LYS A 144 -22.56 -35.07 -1.07
C LYS A 144 -22.51 -35.49 0.40
N ASP A 145 -21.38 -36.07 0.85
CA ASP A 145 -21.21 -36.51 2.24
C ASP A 145 -21.34 -35.34 3.23
N VAL A 146 -20.87 -34.16 2.83
CA VAL A 146 -20.99 -32.93 3.64
C VAL A 146 -22.44 -32.47 3.72
N VAL A 147 -23.16 -32.48 2.59
CA VAL A 147 -24.55 -32.04 2.52
C VAL A 147 -25.48 -33.00 3.27
N GLU A 148 -25.27 -34.31 3.18
CA GLU A 148 -26.10 -35.32 3.87
C GLU A 148 -25.89 -35.34 5.39
N PHE A 149 -24.78 -34.80 5.89
CA PHE A 149 -24.50 -34.70 7.32
C PHE A 149 -25.19 -33.50 8.00
N ALA A 150 -25.46 -32.43 7.25
CA ALA A 150 -26.08 -31.21 7.76
C ALA A 150 -27.59 -31.36 7.96
#